data_AF-A0A9R0ZWK4-F1
#
_entry.id   AF-A0A9R0ZWK4-F1
#
_cell.length_a   1.000
_cell.length_b   1.000
_cell.length_c   1.000
_cell.angle_alpha   90.00
_cell.angle_beta   90.00
_cell.angle_gamma   90.00
#
_symmetry.space_group_name_H-M   'P 1'
#
loop_
_entity.id
_entity.type
_entity.pdbx_description
1 polymer ?
#
loop_
_entity_poly.entity_id
_entity_poly.type
_entity_poly.pdbx_seq_one_letter_code
_entity_poly.pdbx_strand_id
1 'polypeptide(L)'
;MEAIQPCLTAVVRKELLKHQDQDVKVLLATCFCEITRITAPEAPYSDDVLRTIFRLIVGTFGGLADVNSHYFSRRVAILETVARYRACVVMLDLECNDLITDMFRTFLEIVR
;
A
#
# COMPACT_ATOMS: atom_id res chain seq x y z
N MET A 1 20.28 1.47 9.21
CA MET A 1 19.31 0.46 8.74
C MET A 1 19.16 -0.74 9.67
N GLU A 2 20.20 -1.17 10.40
CA GLU A 2 20.12 -2.37 11.26
C GLU A 2 18.95 -2.37 12.26
N ALA A 3 18.62 -1.20 12.84
CA ALA A 3 17.52 -1.09 13.81
C ALA A 3 16.12 -1.37 13.22
N ILE A 4 15.87 -1.08 11.93
CA ILE A 4 14.56 -1.32 11.30
C ILE A 4 14.47 -2.72 10.67
N GLN A 5 15.60 -3.42 10.50
CA GLN A 5 15.66 -4.72 9.84
C GLN A 5 14.72 -5.78 10.42
N PRO A 6 14.54 -5.90 11.75
CA PRO A 6 13.57 -6.83 12.32
C PRO A 6 12.13 -6.51 11.87
N CYS A 7 11.77 -5.23 11.83
CA CYS A 7 10.46 -4.78 11.37
C CYS A 7 10.27 -5.08 9.87
N LEU A 8 11.27 -4.78 9.03
CA LEU A 8 11.21 -5.03 7.59
C LEU A 8 10.92 -6.50 7.29
N THR A 9 11.59 -7.40 8.01
CA THR A 9 11.42 -8.85 7.88
C THR A 9 10.08 -9.33 8.43
N ALA A 10 9.58 -8.73 9.51
CA ALA A 10 8.34 -9.14 10.16
C ALA A 10 7.11 -8.82 9.31
N VAL A 11 7.02 -7.63 8.71
CA VAL A 11 5.81 -7.16 8.01
C VAL A 11 5.55 -7.88 6.68
N VAL A 12 6.58 -8.49 6.07
CA VAL A 12 6.46 -9.25 4.80
C VAL A 12 6.21 -10.74 5.01
N ARG A 13 5.97 -11.17 6.25
CA ARG A 13 5.57 -12.54 6.56
C ARG A 13 4.28 -12.89 5.82
N LYS A 14 4.23 -14.09 5.24
CA LYS A 14 3.11 -14.54 4.38
C LYS A 14 1.78 -14.49 5.12
N GLU A 15 1.79 -14.76 6.42
CA GLU A 15 0.62 -14.75 7.29
C GLU A 15 0.01 -13.35 7.40
N LEU A 16 0.83 -12.29 7.36
CA LEU A 16 0.38 -10.90 7.38
C LEU A 16 -0.05 -10.44 5.98
N LEU A 17 0.76 -10.72 4.95
CA LEU A 17 0.45 -10.31 3.58
C LEU A 17 -0.82 -10.97 3.01
N LYS A 18 -1.15 -12.18 3.48
CA LYS A 18 -2.36 -12.92 3.05
C LYS A 18 -3.49 -12.88 4.08
N HIS A 19 -3.38 -12.02 5.08
CA HIS A 19 -4.41 -11.89 6.10
C HIS A 19 -5.74 -11.46 5.48
N GLN A 20 -6.85 -12.04 5.90
CA GLN A 20 -8.17 -11.79 5.28
C GLN A 20 -8.85 -10.54 5.85
N ASP A 21 -8.61 -10.24 7.12
CA ASP A 21 -9.15 -9.09 7.82
C ASP A 21 -8.73 -7.77 7.16
N GLN A 22 -9.71 -6.91 6.86
CA GLN A 22 -9.48 -5.65 6.15
C GLN A 22 -8.77 -4.61 7.00
N ASP A 23 -8.98 -4.64 8.32
CA ASP A 23 -8.38 -3.69 9.24
C ASP A 23 -6.88 -3.98 9.37
N VAL A 24 -6.52 -5.26 9.44
CA VAL A 24 -5.13 -5.71 9.36
C VAL A 24 -4.48 -5.26 8.05
N LYS A 25 -5.16 -5.38 6.91
CA LYS A 25 -4.62 -4.92 5.61
C LYS A 25 -4.34 -3.41 5.59
N VAL A 26 -5.25 -2.60 6.13
CA VAL A 26 -5.08 -1.14 6.18
C VAL A 26 -3.94 -0.74 7.11
N LEU A 27 -3.83 -1.39 8.28
CA LEU A 27 -2.71 -1.17 9.20
C LEU A 27 -1.38 -1.56 8.54
N LEU A 28 -1.34 -2.71 7.87
CA LEU A 28 -0.15 -3.19 7.18
C LEU A 28 0.24 -2.28 6.01
N ALA A 29 -0.73 -1.79 5.23
CA ALA A 29 -0.50 -0.79 4.19
C ALA A 29 0.06 0.52 4.75
N THR A 30 -0.40 0.95 5.93
CA THR A 30 0.18 2.11 6.62
C THR A 30 1.64 1.85 7.02
N CYS A 31 1.94 0.67 7.55
CA CYS A 31 3.32 0.31 7.87
C CYS A 31 4.22 0.36 6.63
N PHE A 32 3.75 -0.15 5.48
CA PHE A 32 4.51 -0.09 4.24
C PHE A 32 4.70 1.33 3.71
N CYS A 33 3.70 2.20 3.86
CA CYS A 33 3.82 3.63 3.56
C CYS A 33 4.98 4.27 4.36
N GLU A 34 5.03 4.03 5.67
CA GLU A 34 6.09 4.56 6.53
C GLU A 34 7.44 3.91 6.28
N ILE A 35 7.49 2.60 6.05
CA ILE A 35 8.73 1.89 5.70
C ILE A 35 9.32 2.47 4.41
N THR A 36 8.50 2.63 3.37
CA THR A 36 8.94 3.21 2.09
C THR A 36 9.47 4.63 2.31
N ARG A 37 8.79 5.44 3.13
CA ARG A 37 9.27 6.78 3.50
C ARG A 37 10.62 6.77 4.21
N ILE A 38 10.84 5.83 5.14
CA ILE A 38 12.07 5.74 5.93
C ILE A 38 13.24 5.20 5.11
N THR A 39 12.96 4.29 4.19
CA THR A 39 13.97 3.55 3.42
C THR A 39 14.32 4.22 2.10
N ALA A 40 13.46 5.12 1.59
CA ALA A 40 13.75 5.90 0.40
C ALA A 40 15.10 6.65 0.51
N PRO A 41 15.88 6.71 -0.59
CA PRO A 41 15.54 6.25 -1.94
C PRO A 41 15.72 4.73 -2.17
N GLU A 42 16.35 4.00 -1.26
CA GLU A 42 16.62 2.57 -1.42
C GLU A 42 15.39 1.70 -1.12
N ALA A 43 14.97 0.90 -2.11
CA ALA A 43 13.88 -0.05 -1.89
C ALA A 43 14.33 -1.16 -0.91
N PRO A 44 13.61 -1.40 0.20
CA PRO A 44 14.00 -2.39 1.20
C PRO A 44 13.63 -3.82 0.81
N TYR A 45 12.95 -4.01 -0.32
CA TYR A 45 12.37 -5.27 -0.76
C TYR A 45 12.64 -5.53 -2.24
N SER A 46 12.59 -6.80 -2.64
CA SER A 46 12.62 -7.19 -4.04
C SER A 46 11.34 -6.81 -4.76
N ASP A 47 11.42 -6.71 -6.09
CA ASP A 47 10.31 -6.38 -6.98
C ASP A 47 9.06 -7.24 -6.71
N ASP A 48 9.19 -8.56 -6.54
CA ASP A 48 8.05 -9.45 -6.25
C ASP A 48 7.31 -9.08 -4.96
N VAL A 49 8.07 -8.69 -3.93
CA VAL A 49 7.51 -8.26 -2.65
C VAL A 49 6.87 -6.89 -2.79
N LEU A 50 7.52 -5.96 -3.50
CA LEU A 50 6.95 -4.64 -3.79
C LEU A 50 5.63 -4.74 -4.58
N ARG A 51 5.55 -5.61 -5.59
CA ARG A 51 4.30 -5.87 -6.34
C ARG A 51 3.20 -6.37 -5.40
N THR A 52 3.53 -7.23 -4.44
CA THR A 52 2.57 -7.71 -3.43
C THR A 52 2.12 -6.60 -2.48
N ILE A 53 3.04 -5.73 -2.05
CA ILE A 53 2.76 -4.57 -1.21
C ILE A 53 1.86 -3.56 -1.94
N PHE A 54 2.14 -3.26 -3.21
CA PHE A 54 1.30 -2.35 -3.98
C PHE A 54 -0.12 -2.90 -4.15
N ARG A 55 -0.28 -4.21 -4.39
CA ARG A 55 -1.61 -4.84 -4.43
C ARG A 55 -2.37 -4.66 -3.11
N LEU A 56 -1.69 -4.82 -1.98
CA LEU A 56 -2.27 -4.57 -0.66
C LEU A 56 -2.70 -3.09 -0.51
N ILE A 57 -1.81 -2.15 -0.83
CA ILE A 57 -2.06 -0.70 -0.72
C ILE A 57 -3.25 -0.29 -1.58
N VAL A 58 -3.25 -0.64 -2.87
CA VAL A 58 -4.33 -0.29 -3.79
C VAL A 58 -5.64 -0.94 -3.38
N GLY A 59 -5.60 -2.18 -2.88
CA GLY A 59 -6.78 -2.86 -2.33
C GLY A 59 -7.43 -2.13 -1.16
N THR A 60 -6.72 -1.26 -0.44
CA THR A 60 -7.32 -0.47 0.65
C THR A 60 -8.27 0.62 0.16
N PHE A 61 -8.09 1.08 -1.09
CA PHE A 61 -8.80 2.25 -1.62
C PHE A 61 -10.29 2.01 -1.88
N GLY A 62 -10.74 0.76 -2.04
CA GLY A 62 -12.18 0.47 -2.12
C GLY A 62 -12.95 0.94 -0.88
N GLY A 63 -12.31 0.97 0.29
CA GLY A 63 -12.92 1.46 1.52
C GLY A 63 -13.03 2.99 1.60
N LEU A 64 -12.57 3.76 0.61
CA LEU A 64 -12.78 5.21 0.55
C LEU A 64 -14.24 5.59 0.23
N ALA A 65 -15.06 4.65 -0.25
CA ALA A 65 -16.51 4.86 -0.38
C ALA A 65 -17.22 5.02 0.98
N ASP A 66 -16.68 4.45 2.06
CA ASP A 66 -17.26 4.53 3.39
C ASP A 66 -16.58 5.61 4.24
N VAL A 67 -17.10 6.83 4.14
CA VAL A 67 -16.60 7.99 4.89
C VAL A 67 -16.82 7.88 6.40
N ASN A 68 -17.70 6.97 6.85
CA ASN A 68 -18.00 6.75 8.26
C ASN A 68 -17.11 5.67 8.89
N SER A 69 -16.31 4.97 8.09
CA SER A 69 -15.34 3.99 8.58
C SER A 69 -14.34 4.63 9.54
N HIS A 70 -14.07 3.97 10.67
CA HIS A 70 -13.04 4.36 11.63
C HIS A 70 -11.62 4.43 11.03
N TYR A 71 -11.42 3.84 9.85
CA TYR A 71 -10.16 3.85 9.12
C TYR A 71 -10.18 4.74 7.86
N PHE A 72 -11.22 5.56 7.67
CA PHE A 72 -11.30 6.45 6.51
C PHE A 72 -10.08 7.39 6.45
N SER A 73 -9.76 8.07 7.56
CA SER A 73 -8.60 8.97 7.67
C SER A 73 -7.28 8.27 7.33
N ARG A 74 -7.14 7.00 7.72
CA ARG A 74 -5.96 6.19 7.42
C ARG A 74 -5.84 5.86 5.94
N ARG A 75 -6.96 5.55 5.26
CA ARG A 75 -6.98 5.33 3.80
C ARG A 75 -6.63 6.60 3.04
N VAL A 76 -7.13 7.75 3.49
CA VAL A 76 -6.75 9.06 2.93
C VAL A 76 -5.24 9.28 3.08
N ALA A 77 -4.67 9.04 4.26
CA ALA A 77 -3.22 9.17 4.47
C ALA A 77 -2.38 8.22 3.59
N ILE A 78 -2.86 6.99 3.36
CA ILE A 78 -2.23 6.04 2.42
C ILE A 78 -2.27 6.61 0.99
N LEU A 79 -3.42 7.12 0.55
CA LEU A 79 -3.58 7.73 -0.78
C LEU A 79 -2.66 8.95 -0.96
N GLU A 80 -2.60 9.84 0.04
CA GLU A 80 -1.69 10.99 0.05
C GLU A 80 -0.23 10.56 -0.06
N THR A 81 0.14 9.47 0.62
CA THR A 81 1.48 8.90 0.54
C THR A 81 1.79 8.41 -0.88
N VAL A 82 0.89 7.61 -1.47
CA VAL A 82 1.03 7.12 -2.86
C VAL A 82 1.23 8.27 -3.84
N ALA A 83 0.45 9.35 -3.70
CA ALA A 83 0.57 10.54 -4.52
C ALA A 83 1.91 11.28 -4.28
N ARG A 84 2.26 11.53 -3.02
CA ARG A 84 3.47 12.28 -2.63
C ARG A 84 4.74 11.62 -3.15
N TYR A 85 4.85 10.31 -3.05
CA TYR A 85 6.02 9.54 -3.49
C TYR A 85 5.95 9.13 -4.96
N ARG A 86 4.95 9.59 -5.72
CA ARG A 86 4.74 9.23 -7.12
C ARG A 86 4.78 7.72 -7.33
N ALA A 87 4.18 6.96 -6.40
CA ALA A 87 4.27 5.50 -6.37
C ALA A 87 3.75 4.84 -7.66
N CYS A 88 2.89 5.52 -8.44
CA CYS A 88 2.48 5.07 -9.76
C CYS A 88 3.66 4.92 -10.74
N VAL A 89 4.69 5.76 -10.64
CA VAL A 89 5.90 5.62 -11.48
C VAL A 89 6.62 4.31 -11.14
N VAL A 90 6.79 4.03 -9.84
CA VAL A 90 7.38 2.76 -9.38
C VAL A 90 6.52 1.57 -9.81
N MET A 91 5.19 1.68 -9.75
CA MET A 91 4.29 0.64 -10.26
C MET A 91 4.45 0.41 -11.77
N LEU A 92 4.70 1.44 -12.56
CA LEU A 92 4.98 1.30 -14.00
C LEU A 92 6.34 0.61 -14.24
N ASP A 93 7.38 0.99 -13.48
CA ASP A 93 8.70 0.35 -13.55
C ASP A 93 8.64 -1.13 -13.16
N LEU A 94 7.76 -1.47 -12.21
CA LEU A 94 7.43 -2.84 -11.80
C LEU A 94 6.33 -3.48 -12.66
N GLU A 95 5.99 -2.94 -13.83
CA GLU A 95 5.02 -3.51 -14.79
C GLU A 95 3.61 -3.81 -14.21
N CYS A 96 3.19 -3.14 -13.14
CA CYS A 96 1.88 -3.28 -12.48
C CYS A 96 0.76 -2.47 -13.16
N ASN A 97 0.67 -2.55 -14.49
CA ASN A 97 -0.30 -1.78 -15.28
C ASN A 97 -1.76 -2.14 -14.96
N ASP A 98 -2.00 -3.42 -14.67
CA ASP A 98 -3.28 -3.95 -14.19
C ASP A 98 -3.72 -3.24 -12.92
N LEU A 99 -2.81 -3.13 -11.95
CA LEU A 99 -3.09 -2.55 -10.65
C LEU A 99 -3.39 -1.06 -10.72
N ILE A 100 -2.68 -0.32 -11.59
CA ILE A 100 -2.96 1.09 -11.84
C ILE A 100 -4.38 1.24 -12.41
N THR A 101 -4.75 0.37 -13.35
CA THR A 101 -6.09 0.38 -13.95
C THR A 101 -7.18 0.10 -12.91
N ASP A 102 -6.97 -0.89 -12.05
CA ASP A 102 -7.91 -1.23 -10.96
C ASP A 102 -8.06 -0.11 -9.94
N MET A 103 -6.97 0.59 -9.63
CA MET A 103 -6.97 1.75 -8.75
C MET A 103 -7.88 2.86 -9.32
N PHE A 104 -7.69 3.23 -10.59
CA PHE A 104 -8.52 4.28 -11.22
C PHE A 104 -9.98 3.86 -11.36
N ARG A 105 -10.25 2.59 -11.69
CA ARG A 105 -11.62 2.04 -11.70
C ARG A 105 -12.28 2.22 -10.33
N THR A 106 -11.58 1.85 -9.26
CA THR A 106 -12.05 2.00 -7.88
C THR A 106 -12.39 3.46 -7.58
N PHE A 107 -11.52 4.40 -7.92
CA PHE A 107 -11.80 5.84 -7.70
C PHE A 107 -13.01 6.34 -8.49
N LEU A 108 -13.17 5.92 -9.75
CA LEU A 108 -14.31 6.30 -10.57
C LEU A 108 -15.63 5.71 -10.06
N GLU A 109 -15.59 4.53 -9.45
CA GLU A 109 -16.76 3.91 -8.81
C GLU A 109 -17.16 4.63 -7.51
N ILE A 110 -16.19 5.16 -6.76
CA ILE A 110 -16.45 5.90 -5.51
C ILE A 110 -17.04 7.29 -5.75
N VAL A 111 -16.60 7.99 -6.81
CA VAL A 111 -17.00 9.38 -7.09
C VAL A 111 -18.34 9.48 -7.84
N ARG A 112 -18.87 8.35 -8.33
CA ARG A 112 -20.18 8.28 -8.99
C ARG A 112 -21.33 8.51 -8.02
#